data_AF-A0A6I3GCY1-F1
#
_entry.id   AF-A0A6I3GCY1-F1
#
_cell.length_a   1.000
_cell.length_b   1.000
_cell.length_c   1.000
_cell.angle_alpha   90.00
_cell.angle_beta   90.00
_cell.angle_gamma   90.00
#
_symmetry.space_group_name_H-M   'P 1'
#
loop_
_entity.id
_entity.type
_entity.pdbx_description
1 polymer ?
#
loop_
_entity_poly.entity_id
_entity_poly.type
_entity_poly.pdbx_seq_one_letter_code
_entity_poly.pdbx_strand_id
1 'polypeptide(L)'
;MNLTAEEILAQHSQIDVLTLDVFDTVVTRSVAQPTHVFAHIEEHLVSMHGRVWKGFALRRVRAEHRARALKAISHPTHDVTLREILQNLASDAAHVLSREEVAMLDELEHSTEIQLARPVVLGCTLAELARTRGLDVYFVSDNYMSSAHIVNMLQAVGLQWVQPGQVFVSSEHGAMKSGVLSRSLRVEGPTLWETVARTIQTKQDSGAVAPISANVNGRCLHVGDNVLADGFIPQQYGFLTHLDLSMLSSHRLMENTTPAVLPLSRIEAWQRDSAANGIVDVAASIGSGLVAMVIAAQILDIQRVMQHRKITGVHFVARDGYLAHQVWSSLQSSGSQLPPASYMAFSRSVAWRARLTEVNESTIARFIGDDEELTVERLERRVGCALVSDHARNVKLSAEKARNVLVKNADAIVAASAELRLRMVQHLRSCGVLEPGHHLVVDLGWTGSSLADLADIVREETNGASVVEGRLTGLYWDASANRTRIALNGFAMDEFHSVDDNLRLLGMLKMLEVLM
;
A
#
# COMPACT_ATOMS: atom_id res chain seq x y z
N MET A 1 14.63 19.17 11.09
CA MET A 1 15.41 18.82 9.90
C MET A 1 16.33 17.70 10.35
N ASN A 2 16.23 16.51 9.76
CA ASN A 2 17.07 15.38 10.16
C ASN A 2 18.51 15.67 9.73
N LEU A 3 19.47 15.39 10.61
CA LEU A 3 20.89 15.61 10.32
C LEU A 3 21.38 14.62 9.26
N THR A 4 22.33 15.04 8.42
CA THR A 4 23.00 14.10 7.51
C THR A 4 24.02 13.22 8.25
N ALA A 5 24.47 12.14 7.61
CA ALA A 5 25.51 11.27 8.16
C ALA A 5 26.80 12.04 8.48
N GLU A 6 27.19 12.99 7.62
CA GLU A 6 28.35 13.86 7.82
C GLU A 6 28.19 14.76 9.04
N GLU A 7 27.01 15.37 9.19
CA GLU A 7 26.69 16.27 10.32
C GLU A 7 26.71 15.50 11.65
N ILE A 8 26.13 14.30 11.69
CA ILE A 8 26.14 13.43 12.87
C ILE A 8 27.60 13.11 13.27
N LEU A 9 28.41 12.61 12.34
CA LEU A 9 29.81 12.27 12.65
C LEU A 9 30.66 13.50 12.98
N ALA A 10 30.37 14.67 12.39
CA ALA A 10 31.09 15.91 12.68
C ALA A 10 30.82 16.43 14.11
N GLN A 11 29.59 16.24 14.63
CA GLN A 11 29.26 16.56 16.02
C GLN A 11 29.95 15.65 17.04
N HIS A 12 30.49 14.51 16.59
CA HIS A 12 31.14 13.50 17.42
C HIS A 12 32.56 13.20 16.94
N SER A 13 33.36 14.23 16.61
CA SER A 13 34.71 14.06 16.05
C SER A 13 35.71 13.31 16.95
N GLN A 14 35.40 13.13 18.22
CA GLN A 14 36.23 12.45 19.23
C GLN A 14 36.11 10.91 19.22
N ILE A 15 35.21 10.34 18.44
CA ILE A 15 34.94 8.89 18.47
C ILE A 15 35.92 8.13 17.58
N ASP A 16 36.22 6.89 17.95
CA ASP A 16 36.97 5.94 17.12
C ASP A 16 36.12 4.73 16.74
N VAL A 17 34.95 4.58 17.36
CA VAL A 17 34.04 3.46 17.16
C VAL A 17 32.62 3.97 16.92
N LEU A 18 31.98 3.42 15.90
CA LEU A 18 30.55 3.58 15.64
C LEU A 18 29.85 2.23 15.89
N THR A 19 28.82 2.23 16.73
CA THR A 19 27.87 1.11 16.82
C THR A 19 26.53 1.52 16.25
N LEU A 20 25.92 0.63 15.46
CA LEU A 20 24.62 0.85 14.85
C LEU A 20 23.63 -0.20 15.36
N ASP A 21 22.41 0.21 15.67
CA ASP A 21 21.32 -0.75 15.71
C ASP A 21 21.08 -1.30 14.29
N VAL A 22 20.52 -2.50 14.21
CA VAL A 22 20.27 -3.14 12.91
C VAL A 22 18.92 -2.73 12.34
N PHE A 23 17.83 -2.91 13.07
CA PHE A 23 16.48 -2.86 12.50
C PHE A 23 15.88 -1.47 12.62
N ASP A 24 15.29 -0.95 11.54
CA ASP A 24 14.78 0.42 11.45
C ASP A 24 15.87 1.51 11.64
N THR A 25 17.14 1.10 11.78
CA THR A 25 18.33 1.97 11.76
C THR A 25 19.20 1.76 10.52
N VAL A 26 19.52 0.52 10.15
CA VAL A 26 20.35 0.18 8.97
C VAL A 26 19.58 -0.68 7.97
N VAL A 27 18.78 -1.62 8.48
CA VAL A 27 17.95 -2.53 7.71
C VAL A 27 16.49 -2.30 8.11
N THR A 28 15.61 -2.09 7.14
CA THR A 28 14.17 -2.20 7.34
C THR A 28 13.62 -3.29 6.42
N ARG A 29 12.30 -3.47 6.40
CA ARG A 29 11.63 -4.48 5.58
C ARG A 29 10.71 -3.82 4.58
N SER A 30 10.52 -4.44 3.41
CA SER A 30 9.50 -4.03 2.43
C SER A 30 8.06 -4.36 2.87
N VAL A 31 7.84 -4.52 4.17
CA VAL A 31 6.56 -4.68 4.86
C VAL A 31 6.55 -3.78 6.10
N ALA A 32 5.38 -3.23 6.43
CA ALA A 32 5.20 -2.26 7.50
C ALA A 32 5.48 -2.80 8.91
N GLN A 33 5.32 -4.11 9.12
CA GLN A 33 5.49 -4.76 10.42
C GLN A 33 6.42 -5.97 10.30
N PRO A 34 7.27 -6.24 11.31
CA PRO A 34 8.05 -7.48 11.37
C PRO A 34 7.17 -8.73 11.28
N THR A 35 5.99 -8.73 11.92
CA THR A 35 5.05 -9.87 11.89
C THR A 35 4.43 -10.13 10.51
N HIS A 36 4.45 -9.15 9.61
CA HIS A 36 3.97 -9.33 8.23
C HIS A 36 4.95 -10.11 7.36
N VAL A 37 6.20 -10.32 7.78
CA VAL A 37 7.11 -11.31 7.19
C VAL A 37 6.46 -12.69 7.24
N PHE A 38 5.86 -13.04 8.38
CA PHE A 38 5.18 -14.33 8.55
C PHE A 38 3.91 -14.44 7.70
N ALA A 39 3.22 -13.32 7.45
CA ALA A 39 2.09 -13.28 6.53
C ALA A 39 2.53 -13.59 5.09
N HIS A 40 3.72 -13.11 4.69
CA HIS A 40 4.32 -13.43 3.39
C HIS A 40 4.74 -14.90 3.29
N ILE A 41 5.31 -15.45 4.36
CA ILE A 41 5.61 -16.89 4.46
C ILE A 41 4.33 -17.72 4.35
N GLU A 42 3.26 -17.35 5.06
CA GLU A 42 1.97 -18.04 4.96
C GLU A 42 1.40 -18.00 3.54
N GLU A 43 1.44 -16.85 2.86
CA GLU A 43 1.04 -16.70 1.46
C GLU A 43 1.79 -17.71 0.56
N HIS A 44 3.10 -17.80 0.71
CA HIS A 44 3.95 -18.72 -0.04
C HIS A 44 3.61 -20.19 0.26
N LEU A 45 3.51 -20.56 1.54
CA LEU A 45 3.21 -21.93 1.98
C LEU A 45 1.83 -22.38 1.50
N VAL A 46 0.80 -21.52 1.56
CA VAL A 46 -0.55 -21.84 1.08
C VAL A 46 -0.55 -22.04 -0.43
N SER A 47 0.20 -21.22 -1.18
CA SER A 47 0.33 -21.36 -2.63
C SER A 47 1.02 -22.68 -3.03
N MET A 48 2.04 -23.10 -2.30
CA MET A 48 2.88 -24.26 -2.66
C MET A 48 2.37 -25.59 -2.10
N HIS A 49 1.86 -25.57 -0.87
CA HIS A 49 1.51 -26.78 -0.10
C HIS A 49 0.03 -26.83 0.31
N GLY A 50 -0.76 -25.83 -0.09
CA GLY A 50 -2.21 -25.80 0.08
C GLY A 50 -2.68 -25.29 1.44
N ARG A 51 -4.00 -25.38 1.64
CA ARG A 51 -4.73 -24.69 2.73
C ARG A 51 -4.39 -25.16 4.15
N VAL A 52 -3.64 -26.26 4.30
CA VAL A 52 -3.20 -26.76 5.61
C VAL A 52 -2.33 -25.74 6.36
N TRP A 53 -1.63 -24.87 5.63
CA TRP A 53 -0.77 -23.81 6.17
C TRP A 53 -1.52 -22.52 6.54
N LYS A 54 -2.83 -22.45 6.31
CA LYS A 54 -3.62 -21.26 6.67
C LYS A 54 -3.57 -21.03 8.19
N GLY A 55 -3.28 -19.80 8.60
CA GLY A 55 -3.09 -19.41 9.99
C GLY A 55 -1.68 -19.64 10.53
N PHE A 56 -0.71 -20.03 9.68
CA PHE A 56 0.70 -20.14 10.05
C PHE A 56 1.24 -18.88 10.72
N ALA A 57 0.98 -17.69 10.16
CA ALA A 57 1.58 -16.45 10.64
C ALA A 57 1.22 -16.18 12.11
N LEU A 58 -0.05 -16.36 12.47
CA LEU A 58 -0.53 -16.20 13.85
C LEU A 58 0.09 -17.25 14.80
N ARG A 59 0.19 -18.50 14.35
CA ARG A 59 0.81 -19.58 15.14
C ARG A 59 2.29 -19.33 15.37
N ARG A 60 3.01 -18.83 14.35
CA ARG A 60 4.42 -18.45 14.43
C ARG A 60 4.67 -17.32 15.42
N VAL A 61 3.83 -16.29 15.45
CA VAL A 61 3.89 -15.22 16.46
C VAL A 61 3.64 -15.78 17.87
N ARG A 62 2.61 -16.63 18.03
CA ARG A 62 2.31 -17.28 19.32
C ARG A 62 3.44 -18.20 19.79
N ALA A 63 4.11 -18.89 18.88
CA ALA A 63 5.24 -19.76 19.19
C ALA A 63 6.42 -18.95 19.76
N GLU A 64 6.69 -17.78 19.20
CA GLU A 64 7.73 -16.88 19.74
C GLU A 64 7.37 -16.35 21.12
N HIS A 65 6.14 -15.88 21.33
CA HIS A 65 5.71 -15.44 22.66
C HIS A 65 5.83 -16.57 23.70
N ARG A 66 5.43 -17.80 23.35
CA ARG A 66 5.60 -18.98 24.23
C ARG A 66 7.07 -19.27 24.51
N ALA A 67 7.92 -19.26 23.48
CA ALA A 67 9.36 -19.47 23.63
C ALA A 67 9.97 -18.41 24.56
N ARG A 68 9.65 -17.11 24.37
CA ARG A 68 10.17 -16.02 25.20
C ARG A 68 9.68 -16.13 26.64
N ALA A 69 8.41 -16.49 26.86
CA ALA A 69 7.87 -16.71 28.20
C ALA A 69 8.58 -17.87 28.93
N LEU A 70 8.83 -18.99 28.24
CA LEU A 70 9.58 -20.12 28.80
C LEU A 70 11.05 -19.77 29.08
N LYS A 71 11.69 -19.03 28.16
CA LYS A 71 13.07 -18.57 28.33
C LYS A 71 13.20 -17.65 29.53
N ALA A 72 12.28 -16.69 29.69
CA ALA A 72 12.28 -15.74 30.80
C ALA A 72 12.20 -16.40 32.18
N ILE A 73 11.59 -17.60 32.30
CA ILE A 73 11.53 -18.36 33.55
C ILE A 73 12.90 -18.93 33.93
N SER A 74 13.67 -19.41 32.95
CA SER A 74 14.94 -20.09 33.18
C SER A 74 16.16 -19.18 33.08
N HIS A 75 16.11 -18.20 32.19
CA HIS A 75 17.20 -17.28 31.84
C HIS A 75 16.61 -15.89 31.54
N PRO A 76 16.29 -15.09 32.57
CA PRO A 76 15.53 -13.83 32.43
C PRO A 76 16.16 -12.80 31.48
N THR A 77 17.48 -12.78 31.37
CA THR A 77 18.23 -11.82 30.53
C THR A 77 18.46 -12.31 29.10
N HIS A 78 18.25 -13.60 28.83
CA HIS A 78 18.52 -14.20 27.52
C HIS A 78 17.33 -14.05 26.59
N ASP A 79 17.61 -13.80 25.31
CA ASP A 79 16.62 -13.90 24.26
C ASP A 79 16.47 -15.34 23.73
N VAL A 80 15.43 -15.56 22.93
CA VAL A 80 15.17 -16.85 22.26
C VAL A 80 15.89 -16.94 20.92
N THR A 81 16.22 -18.16 20.51
CA THR A 81 16.72 -18.49 19.17
C THR A 81 15.59 -18.92 18.23
N LEU A 82 15.78 -18.79 16.91
CA LEU A 82 14.82 -19.33 15.92
C LEU A 82 14.52 -20.81 16.18
N ARG A 83 15.55 -21.60 16.51
CA ARG A 83 15.41 -23.03 16.82
C ARG A 83 14.43 -23.27 17.98
N GLU A 84 14.54 -22.51 19.06
CA GLU A 84 13.62 -22.62 20.21
C GLU A 84 12.19 -22.20 19.84
N ILE A 85 12.05 -21.22 18.95
CA ILE A 85 10.74 -20.80 18.44
C ILE A 85 10.11 -21.90 17.58
N LEU A 86 10.85 -22.46 16.62
CA LEU A 86 10.36 -23.54 15.76
C LEU A 86 10.03 -24.82 16.53
N GLN A 87 10.76 -25.14 17.61
CA GLN A 87 10.41 -26.22 18.53
C GLN A 87 9.06 -25.99 19.24
N ASN A 88 8.80 -24.74 19.67
CA ASN A 88 7.51 -24.36 20.23
C ASN A 88 6.40 -24.38 19.17
N LEU A 89 6.70 -24.08 17.91
CA LEU A 89 5.73 -24.16 16.82
C LEU A 89 5.40 -25.62 16.45
N ALA A 90 6.40 -26.50 16.41
CA ALA A 90 6.24 -27.91 16.06
C ALA A 90 5.37 -28.68 17.07
N SER A 91 5.37 -28.25 18.34
CA SER A 91 4.56 -28.81 19.42
C SER A 91 3.15 -28.20 19.53
N ASP A 92 2.76 -27.33 18.60
CA ASP A 92 1.42 -26.74 18.56
C ASP A 92 0.37 -27.78 18.10
N ALA A 93 -0.59 -28.07 18.98
CA ALA A 93 -1.65 -29.06 18.75
C ALA A 93 -2.53 -28.74 17.54
N ALA A 94 -2.58 -27.48 17.08
CA ALA A 94 -3.36 -27.11 15.91
C ALA A 94 -2.84 -27.74 14.60
N HIS A 95 -1.53 -27.98 14.51
CA HIS A 95 -0.90 -28.67 13.38
C HIS A 95 0.53 -29.05 13.76
N VAL A 96 0.70 -30.30 14.19
CA VAL A 96 2.00 -30.85 14.59
C VAL A 96 2.87 -30.98 13.35
N LEU A 97 4.05 -30.36 13.40
CA LEU A 97 4.98 -30.32 12.28
C LEU A 97 5.93 -31.53 12.28
N SER A 98 6.22 -32.06 11.09
CA SER A 98 7.27 -33.05 10.88
C SER A 98 8.67 -32.41 11.00
N ARG A 99 9.72 -33.24 11.07
CA ARG A 99 11.11 -32.72 11.10
C ARG A 99 11.48 -32.02 9.80
N GLU A 100 10.99 -32.55 8.69
CA GLU A 100 11.18 -32.00 7.35
C GLU A 100 10.47 -30.65 7.21
N GLU A 101 9.25 -30.52 7.73
CA GLU A 101 8.52 -29.23 7.75
C GLU A 101 9.23 -28.19 8.61
N VAL A 102 9.78 -28.58 9.76
CA VAL A 102 10.57 -27.66 10.60
C VAL A 102 11.83 -27.18 9.88
N ALA A 103 12.55 -28.07 9.20
CA ALA A 103 13.74 -27.71 8.42
C ALA A 103 13.38 -26.78 7.25
N MET A 104 12.30 -27.07 6.53
CA MET A 104 11.78 -26.22 5.46
C MET A 104 11.42 -24.82 5.97
N LEU A 105 10.76 -24.72 7.12
CA LEU A 105 10.40 -23.43 7.73
C LEU A 105 11.61 -22.63 8.18
N ASP A 106 12.64 -23.30 8.72
CA ASP A 106 13.90 -22.66 9.07
C ASP A 106 14.54 -22.01 7.84
N GLU A 107 14.71 -22.75 6.75
CA GLU A 107 15.27 -22.23 5.49
C GLU A 107 14.41 -21.11 4.87
N LEU A 108 13.09 -21.29 4.91
CA LEU A 108 12.14 -20.31 4.36
C LEU A 108 12.14 -19.00 5.16
N GLU A 109 12.21 -19.05 6.49
CA GLU A 109 12.24 -17.83 7.31
C GLU A 109 13.55 -17.05 7.12
N HIS A 110 14.70 -17.74 7.10
CA HIS A 110 15.98 -17.11 6.78
C HIS A 110 15.98 -16.45 5.39
N SER A 111 15.56 -17.18 4.35
CA SER A 111 15.56 -16.63 3.00
C SER A 111 14.57 -15.48 2.83
N THR A 112 13.41 -15.55 3.49
CA THR A 112 12.38 -14.50 3.42
C THR A 112 12.84 -13.20 4.08
N GLU A 113 13.48 -13.27 5.25
CA GLU A 113 14.01 -12.08 5.94
C GLU A 113 15.04 -11.33 5.06
N ILE A 114 15.94 -12.05 4.40
CA ILE A 114 16.90 -11.46 3.46
C ILE A 114 16.19 -10.88 2.24
N GLN A 115 15.21 -11.59 1.67
CA GLN A 115 14.47 -11.12 0.48
C GLN A 115 13.72 -9.81 0.73
N LEU A 116 13.14 -9.65 1.92
CA LEU A 116 12.36 -8.48 2.30
C LEU A 116 13.22 -7.34 2.87
N ALA A 117 14.51 -7.57 3.17
CA ALA A 117 15.41 -6.56 3.69
C ALA A 117 15.59 -5.38 2.71
N ARG A 118 15.55 -4.15 3.24
CA ARG A 118 15.74 -2.90 2.51
C ARG A 118 16.70 -1.99 3.28
N PRO A 119 17.57 -1.21 2.59
CA PRO A 119 18.49 -0.29 3.25
C PRO A 119 17.74 0.88 3.87
N VAL A 120 18.10 1.24 5.11
CA VAL A 120 17.84 2.57 5.66
C VAL A 120 19.00 3.46 5.24
N VAL A 121 18.72 4.44 4.38
CA VAL A 121 19.75 5.23 3.69
C VAL A 121 20.71 5.91 4.67
N LEU A 122 20.18 6.52 5.74
CA LEU A 122 21.01 7.19 6.74
C LEU A 122 21.97 6.23 7.43
N GLY A 123 21.48 5.10 7.95
CA GLY A 123 22.30 4.11 8.65
C GLY A 123 23.37 3.47 7.78
N CYS A 124 23.04 3.09 6.54
CA CYS A 124 24.02 2.56 5.59
C CYS A 124 25.10 3.62 5.24
N THR A 125 24.70 4.89 5.05
CA THR A 125 25.63 5.98 4.76
C THR A 125 26.55 6.27 5.94
N LEU A 126 26.02 6.26 7.17
CA LEU A 126 26.80 6.37 8.41
C LEU A 126 27.85 5.26 8.52
N ALA A 127 27.45 4.01 8.27
CA ALA A 127 28.34 2.86 8.33
C ALA A 127 29.52 2.98 7.34
N GLU A 128 29.22 3.32 6.07
CA GLU A 128 30.25 3.50 5.04
C GLU A 128 31.16 4.71 5.33
N LEU A 129 30.59 5.83 5.77
CA LEU A 129 31.34 7.03 6.06
C LEU A 129 32.26 6.85 7.28
N ALA A 130 31.78 6.19 8.33
CA ALA A 130 32.61 5.86 9.48
C ALA A 130 33.76 4.92 9.09
N ARG A 131 33.48 3.87 8.32
CA ARG A 131 34.50 2.94 7.82
C ARG A 131 35.56 3.63 6.97
N THR A 132 35.16 4.49 6.03
CA THR A 132 36.10 5.22 5.16
C THR A 132 36.95 6.25 5.92
N ARG A 133 36.45 6.74 7.05
CA ARG A 133 37.21 7.58 8.00
C ARG A 133 38.12 6.77 8.95
N GLY A 134 38.12 5.44 8.85
CA GLY A 134 38.97 4.56 9.64
C GLY A 134 38.44 4.23 11.03
N LEU A 135 37.15 4.48 11.30
CA LEU A 135 36.50 4.06 12.55
C LEU A 135 36.21 2.55 12.51
N ASP A 136 36.28 1.91 13.68
CA ASP A 136 35.73 0.58 13.86
C ASP A 136 34.19 0.68 13.85
N VAL A 137 33.53 -0.19 13.07
CA VAL A 137 32.07 -0.22 12.95
C VAL A 137 31.52 -1.55 13.45
N TYR A 138 30.52 -1.50 14.33
CA TYR A 138 29.82 -2.66 14.87
C TYR A 138 28.30 -2.52 14.76
N PHE A 139 27.60 -3.65 14.76
CA PHE A 139 26.14 -3.74 14.69
C PHE A 139 25.60 -4.48 15.90
N VAL A 140 24.51 -4.00 16.48
CA VAL A 140 23.94 -4.54 17.71
C VAL A 140 22.44 -4.76 17.51
N SER A 141 21.92 -5.95 17.78
CA SER A 141 20.51 -6.27 17.54
C SER A 141 19.91 -7.18 18.60
N ASP A 142 18.70 -6.86 19.06
CA ASP A 142 17.84 -7.81 19.77
C ASP A 142 17.08 -8.65 18.74
N ASN A 143 17.59 -9.84 18.45
CA ASN A 143 17.01 -10.70 17.41
C ASN A 143 17.22 -12.19 17.70
N TYR A 144 16.27 -13.01 17.24
CA TYR A 144 16.28 -14.47 17.41
C TYR A 144 17.15 -15.21 16.36
N MET A 145 17.62 -14.51 15.33
CA MET A 145 18.54 -15.03 14.31
C MET A 145 19.99 -14.93 14.76
N SER A 146 20.87 -15.72 14.14
CA SER A 146 22.31 -15.71 14.44
C SER A 146 23.03 -14.48 13.89
N SER A 147 24.21 -14.17 14.44
CA SER A 147 25.11 -13.13 13.92
C SER A 147 25.43 -13.34 12.43
N ALA A 148 25.67 -14.59 12.02
CA ALA A 148 25.90 -14.97 10.63
C ALA A 148 24.73 -14.60 9.71
N HIS A 149 23.49 -14.77 10.17
CA HIS A 149 22.32 -14.38 9.39
C HIS A 149 22.17 -12.86 9.29
N ILE A 150 22.40 -12.13 10.40
CA ILE A 150 22.39 -10.67 10.39
C ILE A 150 23.45 -10.11 9.42
N VAL A 151 24.64 -10.71 9.36
CA VAL A 151 25.67 -10.36 8.36
C VAL A 151 25.12 -10.51 6.94
N ASN A 152 24.46 -11.64 6.61
CA ASN A 152 23.90 -11.85 5.28
C ASN A 152 22.86 -10.76 4.92
N MET A 153 22.04 -10.32 5.89
CA MET A 153 21.10 -9.21 5.67
C MET A 153 21.81 -7.87 5.45
N LEU A 154 22.83 -7.54 6.27
CA LEU A 154 23.62 -6.32 6.11
C LEU A 154 24.33 -6.27 4.75
N GLN A 155 24.86 -7.39 4.30
CA GLN A 155 25.46 -7.52 2.97
C GLN A 155 24.41 -7.34 1.87
N ALA A 156 23.23 -7.93 2.01
CA ALA A 156 22.12 -7.78 1.05
C ALA A 156 21.64 -6.34 0.88
N VAL A 157 21.76 -5.50 1.92
CA VAL A 157 21.43 -4.06 1.84
C VAL A 157 22.60 -3.16 1.43
N GLY A 158 23.73 -3.73 1.03
CA GLY A 158 24.87 -3.02 0.43
C GLY A 158 26.14 -2.97 1.28
N LEU A 159 26.14 -3.46 2.51
CA LEU A 159 27.31 -3.43 3.41
C LEU A 159 28.13 -4.73 3.29
N GLN A 160 28.62 -5.01 2.09
CA GLN A 160 29.31 -6.27 1.72
C GLN A 160 30.59 -6.55 2.53
N TRP A 161 31.18 -5.53 3.15
CA TRP A 161 32.40 -5.65 3.94
C TRP A 161 32.18 -6.18 5.36
N VAL A 162 30.94 -6.21 5.86
CA VAL A 162 30.63 -6.61 7.23
C VAL A 162 30.98 -8.08 7.48
N GLN A 163 31.65 -8.34 8.60
CA GLN A 163 32.05 -9.68 9.04
C GLN A 163 31.34 -10.12 10.34
N PRO A 164 31.24 -11.43 10.63
CA PRO A 164 30.57 -11.93 11.84
C PRO A 164 31.09 -11.33 13.16
N GLY A 165 32.39 -11.07 13.28
CA GLY A 165 32.98 -10.47 14.48
C GLY A 165 32.58 -9.00 14.73
N GLN A 166 31.81 -8.39 13.83
CA GLN A 166 31.30 -7.03 13.97
C GLN A 166 29.83 -6.99 14.41
N VAL A 167 29.18 -8.13 14.60
CA VAL A 167 27.73 -8.20 14.84
C VAL A 167 27.44 -8.88 16.17
N PHE A 168 26.75 -8.15 17.06
CA PHE A 168 26.31 -8.64 18.35
C PHE A 168 24.80 -8.85 18.34
N VAL A 169 24.37 -10.06 18.66
CA VAL A 169 22.95 -10.45 18.65
C VAL A 169 22.53 -11.06 19.98
N SER A 170 21.38 -10.65 20.50
CA SER A 170 20.86 -11.05 21.82
C SER A 170 20.73 -12.56 22.01
N SER A 171 20.21 -13.27 21.01
CA SER A 171 19.99 -14.72 21.07
C SER A 171 21.28 -15.54 21.09
N GLU A 172 22.37 -15.00 20.53
CA GLU A 172 23.68 -15.63 20.46
C GLU A 172 24.56 -15.27 21.66
N HIS A 173 24.43 -14.03 22.17
CA HIS A 173 25.27 -13.49 23.24
C HIS A 173 24.61 -13.54 24.63
N GLY A 174 23.38 -14.05 24.73
CA GLY A 174 22.71 -14.35 26.00
C GLY A 174 22.25 -13.13 26.80
N ALA A 175 22.12 -11.96 26.16
CA ALA A 175 21.66 -10.74 26.80
C ALA A 175 20.90 -9.86 25.81
N MET A 176 19.75 -9.32 26.22
CA MET A 176 19.03 -8.29 25.48
C MET A 176 19.68 -6.91 25.67
N LYS A 177 19.45 -5.97 24.76
CA LYS A 177 19.90 -4.57 24.89
C LYS A 177 19.32 -3.88 26.12
N SER A 178 18.03 -4.10 26.40
CA SER A 178 17.34 -3.48 27.53
C SER A 178 17.42 -4.26 28.85
N GLY A 179 18.03 -5.46 28.84
CA GLY A 179 18.02 -6.38 29.99
C GLY A 179 16.60 -6.70 30.53
N VAL A 180 16.49 -7.01 31.82
CA VAL A 180 15.19 -7.25 32.47
C VAL A 180 14.64 -5.93 33.02
N LEU A 181 13.46 -5.53 32.56
CA LEU A 181 12.71 -4.42 33.16
C LEU A 181 12.14 -4.86 34.52
N SER A 182 12.70 -4.33 35.61
CA SER A 182 12.14 -4.54 36.95
C SER A 182 10.92 -3.64 37.20
N ARG A 183 10.12 -3.96 38.24
CA ARG A 183 8.97 -3.14 38.67
C ARG A 183 9.34 -1.68 39.00
N SER A 184 10.63 -1.39 39.17
CA SER A 184 11.17 -0.07 39.49
C SER A 184 11.78 0.64 38.28
N LEU A 185 11.54 0.18 37.04
CA LEU A 185 12.16 0.68 35.80
C LEU A 185 13.69 0.65 35.83
N ARG A 186 14.27 -0.25 36.64
CA ARG A 186 15.72 -0.50 36.64
C ARG A 186 16.00 -1.71 35.77
N VAL A 187 17.05 -1.60 34.95
CA VAL A 187 17.59 -2.74 34.23
C VAL A 187 18.40 -3.57 35.21
N GLU A 188 17.99 -4.82 35.40
CA GLU A 188 18.68 -5.79 36.24
C GLU A 188 19.32 -6.88 35.37
N GLY A 189 20.57 -7.24 35.69
CA GLY A 189 21.36 -8.24 34.98
C GLY A 189 22.25 -7.68 33.87
N PRO A 190 23.15 -8.51 33.32
CA PRO A 190 24.01 -8.13 32.21
C PRO A 190 23.18 -7.81 30.95
N THR A 191 23.59 -6.76 30.23
CA THR A 191 22.98 -6.35 28.96
C THR A 191 23.92 -6.65 27.81
N LEU A 192 23.39 -6.67 26.58
CA LEU A 192 24.22 -6.85 25.39
C LEU A 192 25.32 -5.78 25.30
N TRP A 193 25.04 -4.57 25.79
CA TRP A 193 25.98 -3.44 25.83
C TRP A 193 27.23 -3.71 26.66
N GLU A 194 27.14 -4.55 27.69
CA GLU A 194 28.31 -4.95 28.46
C GLU A 194 29.29 -5.76 27.60
N THR A 195 28.80 -6.71 26.82
CA THR A 195 29.60 -7.52 25.88
C THR A 195 30.21 -6.64 24.79
N VAL A 196 29.43 -5.71 24.23
CA VAL A 196 29.90 -4.76 23.21
C VAL A 196 31.01 -3.86 23.79
N ALA A 197 30.79 -3.27 24.97
CA ALA A 197 31.76 -2.41 25.64
C ALA A 197 33.08 -3.13 25.94
N ARG A 198 33.04 -4.36 26.46
CA ARG A 198 34.25 -5.18 26.71
C ARG A 198 35.01 -5.46 25.42
N THR A 199 34.31 -5.75 24.33
CA THR A 199 34.94 -6.05 23.03
C THR A 199 35.65 -4.82 22.47
N ILE A 200 35.01 -3.65 22.56
CA ILE A 200 35.62 -2.38 22.14
C ILE A 200 36.82 -2.03 23.02
N GLN A 201 36.69 -2.19 24.33
CA GLN A 201 37.74 -1.84 25.28
C GLN A 201 38.99 -2.71 25.15
N THR A 202 38.84 -4.03 24.97
CA THR A 202 39.99 -4.95 24.81
C THR A 202 40.82 -4.65 23.56
N LYS A 203 40.22 -4.11 22.49
CA LYS A 203 40.97 -3.60 21.33
C LYS A 203 41.77 -2.33 21.65
N GLN A 204 41.16 -1.39 22.39
CA GLN A 204 41.81 -0.12 22.75
C GLN A 204 42.94 -0.31 23.77
N ASP A 205 42.77 -1.24 24.71
CA ASP A 205 43.64 -1.47 25.87
C ASP A 205 44.65 -2.61 25.65
N SER A 206 45.16 -2.83 24.43
CA SER A 206 46.07 -3.94 24.07
C SER A 206 47.45 -3.96 24.80
N GLY A 207 47.57 -3.28 25.94
CA GLY A 207 48.63 -3.39 26.94
C GLY A 207 48.25 -2.98 28.38
N ALA A 208 46.97 -2.77 28.71
CA ALA A 208 46.51 -2.33 30.03
C ALA A 208 45.56 -3.35 30.70
N VAL A 209 45.55 -3.38 32.04
CA VAL A 209 44.64 -4.23 32.82
C VAL A 209 43.21 -3.70 32.63
N ALA A 210 42.33 -4.52 32.06
CA ALA A 210 40.94 -4.17 31.84
C ALA A 210 40.27 -3.75 33.17
N PRO A 211 39.53 -2.62 33.21
CA PRO A 211 38.86 -2.17 34.42
C PRO A 211 37.77 -3.15 34.88
N ILE A 212 37.40 -3.07 36.16
CA ILE A 212 36.43 -3.96 36.83
C ILE A 212 35.03 -3.88 36.19
N SER A 213 34.71 -2.76 35.54
CA SER A 213 33.44 -2.51 34.84
C SER A 213 33.69 -2.04 33.40
N ALA A 214 32.99 -2.63 32.43
CA ALA A 214 33.11 -2.26 31.01
C ALA A 214 32.67 -0.81 30.77
N ASN A 215 33.51 0.02 30.14
CA ASN A 215 33.19 1.41 29.82
C ASN A 215 33.99 1.89 28.60
N VAL A 216 33.33 2.55 27.64
CA VAL A 216 33.94 3.03 26.39
C VAL A 216 34.36 4.51 26.42
N ASN A 217 34.26 5.18 27.58
CA ASN A 217 34.79 6.51 27.89
C ASN A 217 34.43 7.61 26.86
N GLY A 218 33.22 7.58 26.29
CA GLY A 218 32.76 8.57 25.32
C GLY A 218 33.47 8.48 23.95
N ARG A 219 34.27 7.44 23.69
CA ARG A 219 34.97 7.21 22.42
C ARG A 219 34.15 6.41 21.41
N CYS A 220 32.95 6.00 21.80
CA CYS A 220 32.03 5.26 20.96
C CYS A 220 30.71 6.02 20.80
N LEU A 221 30.26 6.21 19.57
CA LEU A 221 28.91 6.67 19.27
C LEU A 221 28.03 5.47 18.94
N HIS A 222 26.86 5.41 19.55
CA HIS A 222 25.79 4.52 19.15
C HIS A 222 24.68 5.29 18.44
N VAL A 223 24.21 4.76 17.31
CA VAL A 223 23.04 5.26 16.57
C VAL A 223 21.97 4.17 16.55
N GLY A 224 20.73 4.51 16.91
CA GLY A 224 19.59 3.59 16.90
C GLY A 224 18.23 4.30 16.94
N ASP A 225 17.15 3.53 16.99
CA ASP A 225 15.77 4.02 16.90
C ASP A 225 15.00 3.91 18.23
N ASN A 226 15.55 3.22 19.24
CA ASN A 226 14.89 3.01 20.52
C ASN A 226 15.46 3.87 21.65
N VAL A 227 14.62 4.72 22.25
CA VAL A 227 15.02 5.62 23.35
C VAL A 227 15.66 4.88 24.53
N LEU A 228 15.15 3.70 24.90
CA LEU A 228 15.67 2.93 26.02
C LEU A 228 16.87 2.08 25.59
N ALA A 229 16.66 1.18 24.63
CA ALA A 229 17.63 0.16 24.24
C ALA A 229 18.87 0.74 23.53
N ASP A 230 18.72 1.85 22.80
CA ASP A 230 19.78 2.49 22.02
C ASP A 230 20.15 3.89 22.55
N GLY A 231 19.37 4.45 23.47
CA GLY A 231 19.67 5.70 24.16
C GLY A 231 20.16 5.47 25.58
N PHE A 232 19.22 5.23 26.50
CA PHE A 232 19.51 5.29 27.93
C PHE A 232 20.44 4.17 28.43
N ILE A 233 20.30 2.93 27.96
CA ILE A 233 21.14 1.81 28.43
C ILE A 233 22.60 1.92 27.98
N PRO A 234 22.93 2.15 26.68
CA PRO A 234 24.33 2.28 26.26
C PRO A 234 25.04 3.45 26.96
N GLN A 235 24.35 4.54 27.29
CA GLN A 235 24.93 5.64 28.07
C GLN A 235 25.49 5.20 29.44
N GLN A 236 24.91 4.17 30.07
CA GLN A 236 25.41 3.62 31.33
C GLN A 236 26.80 2.98 31.20
N TYR A 237 27.18 2.57 29.99
CA TYR A 237 28.49 2.02 29.64
C TYR A 237 29.40 3.07 28.99
N GLY A 238 29.03 4.35 29.02
CA GLY A 238 29.84 5.47 28.53
C GLY A 238 29.76 5.72 27.03
N PHE A 239 28.76 5.18 26.32
CA PHE A 239 28.52 5.50 24.91
C PHE A 239 27.93 6.91 24.76
N LEU A 240 28.32 7.60 23.70
CA LEU A 240 27.54 8.71 23.15
C LEU A 240 26.39 8.11 22.34
N THR A 241 25.24 8.80 22.27
CA THR A 241 24.08 8.25 21.56
C THR A 241 23.42 9.28 20.65
N HIS A 242 22.96 8.84 19.48
CA HIS A 242 22.14 9.60 18.55
C HIS A 242 20.92 8.78 18.18
N LEU A 243 19.72 9.33 18.36
CA LEU A 243 18.47 8.63 18.08
C LEU A 243 17.87 9.13 16.77
N ASP A 244 17.63 8.22 15.82
CA ASP A 244 16.84 8.49 14.63
C ASP A 244 15.49 7.78 14.72
N LEU A 245 14.43 8.58 14.88
CA LEU A 245 13.06 8.08 15.05
C LEU A 245 12.26 8.12 13.75
N SER A 246 12.89 8.44 12.61
CA SER A 246 12.21 8.62 11.31
C SER A 246 11.45 7.38 10.85
N MET A 247 11.94 6.19 11.22
CA MET A 247 11.36 4.90 10.85
C MET A 247 10.23 4.42 11.78
N LEU A 248 9.98 5.10 12.92
CA LEU A 248 8.93 4.70 13.88
C LEU A 248 7.49 4.92 13.38
N SER A 249 7.31 5.61 12.25
CA SER A 249 6.00 5.99 11.72
C SER A 249 5.13 4.81 11.26
N SER A 250 5.69 3.60 11.08
CA SER A 250 4.93 2.42 10.63
C SER A 250 4.48 1.46 11.73
N HIS A 251 4.94 1.60 13.00
CA HIS A 251 4.65 0.66 14.09
C HIS A 251 3.23 0.79 14.66
N ARG A 252 2.21 0.40 13.89
CA ARG A 252 0.84 0.23 14.41
C ARG A 252 0.75 -1.10 15.17
N LEU A 253 -0.06 -1.13 16.24
CA LEU A 253 -0.54 -2.38 16.85
C LEU A 253 -1.49 -3.08 15.86
N MET A 254 -0.94 -3.66 14.80
CA MET A 254 -1.69 -4.53 13.90
C MET A 254 -1.49 -5.96 14.36
N GLU A 255 -2.45 -6.45 15.13
CA GLU A 255 -2.59 -7.88 15.45
C GLU A 255 -2.94 -8.73 14.21
N ASN A 256 -3.23 -8.09 13.06
CA ASN A 256 -3.62 -8.76 11.84
C ASN A 256 -2.39 -9.27 11.07
N THR A 257 -2.05 -10.54 11.26
CA THR A 257 -1.00 -11.24 10.52
C THR A 257 -1.53 -12.07 9.34
N THR A 258 -2.76 -11.83 8.89
CA THR A 258 -3.31 -12.59 7.74
C THR A 258 -2.63 -12.15 6.44
N PRO A 259 -2.39 -13.06 5.47
CA PRO A 259 -1.83 -12.69 4.16
C PRO A 259 -2.54 -11.54 3.45
N ALA A 260 -3.84 -11.34 3.70
CA ALA A 260 -4.63 -10.24 3.14
C ALA A 260 -4.13 -8.83 3.55
N VAL A 261 -3.30 -8.71 4.59
CA VAL A 261 -2.71 -7.44 5.03
C VAL A 261 -1.55 -6.98 4.14
N LEU A 262 -0.93 -7.90 3.37
CA LEU A 262 0.32 -7.65 2.66
C LEU A 262 0.26 -6.49 1.65
N PRO A 263 -0.82 -6.29 0.85
CA PRO A 263 -0.88 -5.15 -0.06
C PRO A 263 -0.78 -3.80 0.66
N LEU A 264 -1.59 -3.60 1.71
CA LEU A 264 -1.54 -2.39 2.53
C LEU A 264 -0.18 -2.26 3.22
N SER A 265 0.34 -3.37 3.76
CA SER A 265 1.61 -3.37 4.46
C SER A 265 2.80 -2.97 3.58
N ARG A 266 2.83 -3.41 2.32
CA ARG A 266 3.88 -3.04 1.36
C ARG A 266 3.80 -1.57 0.97
N ILE A 267 2.58 -1.04 0.84
CA ILE A 267 2.34 0.37 0.57
C ILE A 267 2.79 1.24 1.75
N GLU A 268 2.40 0.87 2.98
CA GLU A 268 2.82 1.58 4.19
C GLU A 268 4.36 1.56 4.36
N ALA A 269 5.01 0.43 4.06
CA ALA A 269 6.47 0.33 4.05
C ALA A 269 7.11 1.29 3.03
N TRP A 270 6.60 1.29 1.79
CA TRP A 270 7.09 2.18 0.75
C TRP A 270 6.94 3.66 1.14
N GLN A 271 5.83 4.02 1.79
CA GLN A 271 5.59 5.39 2.25
C GLN A 271 6.51 5.78 3.40
N ARG A 272 6.70 4.90 4.39
CA ARG A 272 7.68 5.09 5.47
C ARG A 272 9.08 5.33 4.88
N ASP A 273 9.53 4.46 3.98
CA ASP A 273 10.85 4.55 3.38
C ASP A 273 11.01 5.85 2.57
N SER A 274 9.96 6.27 1.86
CA SER A 274 9.94 7.54 1.13
C SER A 274 9.98 8.75 2.08
N ALA A 275 9.30 8.67 3.22
CA ALA A 275 9.26 9.72 4.24
C ALA A 275 10.57 9.86 5.01
N ALA A 276 11.24 8.75 5.31
CA ALA A 276 12.55 8.76 5.94
C ALA A 276 13.61 9.45 5.05
N ASN A 277 13.41 9.41 3.73
CA ASN A 277 14.30 10.00 2.74
C ASN A 277 14.01 11.48 2.40
N GLY A 278 13.01 12.14 3.01
CA GLY A 278 12.75 13.56 2.77
C GLY A 278 11.33 14.05 3.05
N ILE A 279 11.01 15.24 2.56
CA ILE A 279 9.67 15.83 2.71
C ILE A 279 8.69 15.07 1.82
N VAL A 280 7.67 14.53 2.46
CA VAL A 280 6.57 13.83 1.80
C VAL A 280 5.59 14.83 1.20
N ASP A 281 5.43 14.81 -0.12
CA ASP A 281 4.30 15.48 -0.76
C ASP A 281 2.99 14.76 -0.41
N VAL A 282 2.00 15.53 0.06
CA VAL A 282 0.68 15.01 0.45
C VAL A 282 0.01 14.34 -0.75
N ALA A 283 0.09 14.94 -1.93
CA ALA A 283 -0.51 14.40 -3.14
C ALA A 283 0.15 13.06 -3.52
N ALA A 284 1.49 13.01 -3.49
CA ALA A 284 2.25 11.78 -3.70
C ALA A 284 1.90 10.69 -2.69
N SER A 285 1.70 11.01 -1.41
CA SER A 285 1.28 10.05 -0.38
C SER A 285 -0.12 9.50 -0.59
N ILE A 286 -1.09 10.36 -0.87
CA ILE A 286 -2.46 9.91 -1.15
C ILE A 286 -2.47 9.04 -2.41
N GLY A 287 -1.71 9.45 -3.43
CA GLY A 287 -1.52 8.76 -4.70
C GLY A 287 -0.92 7.36 -4.56
N SER A 288 0.25 7.25 -3.92
CA SER A 288 0.98 5.99 -3.72
C SER A 288 0.34 5.07 -2.67
N GLY A 289 -0.50 5.64 -1.82
CA GLY A 289 -1.21 4.94 -0.77
C GLY A 289 -2.59 4.47 -1.20
N LEU A 290 -3.56 5.26 -0.77
CA LEU A 290 -4.97 4.92 -0.87
C LEU A 290 -5.47 4.85 -2.31
N VAL A 291 -5.10 5.82 -3.16
CA VAL A 291 -5.52 5.82 -4.57
C VAL A 291 -4.93 4.60 -5.30
N ALA A 292 -3.65 4.28 -5.07
CA ALA A 292 -3.02 3.09 -5.62
C ALA A 292 -3.77 1.79 -5.24
N MET A 293 -4.24 1.66 -3.99
CA MET A 293 -5.04 0.50 -3.57
C MET A 293 -6.35 0.38 -4.33
N VAL A 294 -7.09 1.48 -4.51
CA VAL A 294 -8.37 1.46 -5.24
C VAL A 294 -8.15 1.08 -6.71
N ILE A 295 -7.14 1.68 -7.34
CA ILE A 295 -6.81 1.36 -8.74
C ILE A 295 -6.34 -0.10 -8.86
N ALA A 296 -5.47 -0.58 -7.97
CA ALA A 296 -5.02 -1.97 -7.98
C ALA A 296 -6.19 -2.96 -7.82
N ALA A 297 -7.12 -2.67 -6.91
CA ALA A 297 -8.33 -3.48 -6.73
C ALA A 297 -9.18 -3.53 -8.00
N GLN A 298 -9.34 -2.40 -8.70
CA GLN A 298 -10.06 -2.34 -9.98
C GLN A 298 -9.40 -3.23 -11.05
N ILE A 299 -8.08 -3.19 -11.16
CA ILE A 299 -7.33 -3.98 -12.14
C ILE A 299 -7.44 -5.48 -11.83
N LEU A 300 -7.26 -5.87 -10.57
CA LEU A 300 -7.38 -7.26 -10.12
C LEU A 300 -8.80 -7.81 -10.35
N ASP A 301 -9.81 -6.98 -10.15
CA ASP A 301 -11.20 -7.32 -10.40
C ASP A 301 -11.46 -7.65 -11.89
N ILE A 302 -10.99 -6.78 -12.79
CA ILE A 302 -11.09 -7.00 -14.25
C ILE A 302 -10.33 -8.28 -14.65
N GLN A 303 -9.12 -8.48 -14.12
CA GLN A 303 -8.32 -9.70 -14.38
C GLN A 303 -9.06 -10.97 -13.92
N ARG A 304 -9.65 -10.96 -12.73
CA ARG A 304 -10.43 -12.10 -12.21
C ARG A 304 -11.60 -12.43 -13.13
N VAL A 305 -12.32 -11.43 -13.63
CA VAL A 305 -13.40 -11.65 -14.59
C VAL A 305 -12.89 -12.33 -15.86
N MET A 306 -11.77 -11.86 -16.40
CA MET A 306 -11.20 -12.40 -17.63
C MET A 306 -10.64 -13.82 -17.47
N GLN A 307 -10.24 -14.21 -16.27
CA GLN A 307 -9.81 -15.59 -15.98
C GLN A 307 -10.97 -16.59 -16.08
N HIS A 308 -12.21 -16.15 -15.85
CA HIS A 308 -13.39 -17.02 -15.82
C HIS A 308 -14.33 -16.84 -17.00
N ARG A 309 -14.22 -15.74 -17.75
CA ARG A 309 -15.13 -15.37 -18.83
C ARG A 309 -14.36 -14.87 -20.04
N LYS A 310 -14.82 -15.23 -21.23
CA LYS A 310 -14.28 -14.69 -22.49
C LYS A 310 -14.72 -13.23 -22.62
N ILE A 311 -13.76 -12.31 -22.59
CA ILE A 311 -13.97 -10.86 -22.75
C ILE A 311 -13.39 -10.42 -24.09
N THR A 312 -14.20 -9.72 -24.89
CA THR A 312 -13.84 -9.16 -26.19
C THR A 312 -13.05 -7.85 -26.03
N GLY A 313 -13.45 -6.99 -25.09
CA GLY A 313 -12.79 -5.70 -24.90
C GLY A 313 -12.91 -5.14 -23.48
N VAL A 314 -11.92 -4.36 -23.08
CA VAL A 314 -11.89 -3.58 -21.83
C VAL A 314 -11.83 -2.10 -22.18
N HIS A 315 -12.73 -1.31 -21.61
CA HIS A 315 -12.89 0.11 -21.93
C HIS A 315 -12.91 0.94 -20.66
N PHE A 316 -11.88 1.74 -20.43
CA PHE A 316 -11.80 2.67 -19.31
C PHE A 316 -12.46 3.98 -19.69
N VAL A 317 -13.48 4.40 -18.94
CA VAL A 317 -14.17 5.67 -19.16
C VAL A 317 -13.24 6.84 -18.83
N ALA A 318 -13.22 7.87 -19.68
CA ALA A 318 -12.34 9.01 -19.50
C ALA A 318 -12.61 9.82 -18.23
N ARG A 319 -11.58 10.57 -17.79
CA ARG A 319 -11.46 11.27 -16.49
C ARG A 319 -11.15 10.27 -15.38
N ASP A 320 -12.17 9.52 -14.99
CA ASP A 320 -12.13 8.69 -13.78
C ASP A 320 -11.29 7.42 -14.02
N GLY A 321 -11.39 6.82 -15.20
CA GLY A 321 -10.57 5.68 -15.62
C GLY A 321 -9.16 6.05 -16.10
N TYR A 322 -8.72 7.31 -16.03
CA TYR A 322 -7.42 7.74 -16.55
C TYR A 322 -6.26 7.00 -15.88
N LEU A 323 -6.20 7.02 -14.54
CA LEU A 323 -5.13 6.37 -13.79
C LEU A 323 -5.16 4.84 -13.99
N ALA A 324 -6.35 4.24 -13.98
CA ALA A 324 -6.50 2.80 -14.19
C ALA A 324 -6.05 2.37 -15.60
N HIS A 325 -6.39 3.15 -16.63
CA HIS A 325 -5.92 2.90 -17.99
C HIS A 325 -4.40 3.02 -18.12
N GLN A 326 -3.78 3.99 -17.43
CA GLN A 326 -2.32 4.13 -17.40
C GLN A 326 -1.65 2.94 -16.71
N VAL A 327 -2.18 2.51 -15.56
CA VAL A 327 -1.67 1.32 -14.86
C VAL A 327 -1.83 0.07 -15.72
N TRP A 328 -2.98 -0.12 -16.36
CA TRP A 328 -3.24 -1.23 -17.29
C TRP A 328 -2.22 -1.26 -18.44
N SER A 329 -1.98 -0.10 -19.07
CA SER A 329 -1.03 0.05 -20.17
C SER A 329 0.41 -0.22 -19.71
N SER A 330 0.77 0.26 -18.52
CA SER A 330 2.09 0.00 -17.91
C SER A 330 2.31 -1.49 -17.63
N LEU A 331 1.32 -2.18 -17.05
CA LEU A 331 1.36 -3.61 -16.80
C LEU A 331 1.50 -4.41 -18.10
N GLN A 332 0.77 -4.03 -19.14
CA GLN A 332 0.89 -4.63 -20.47
C GLN A 332 2.31 -4.45 -21.04
N SER A 333 2.85 -3.23 -20.98
CA SER A 333 4.21 -2.95 -21.46
C SER A 333 5.31 -3.69 -20.67
N SER A 334 5.03 -4.03 -19.41
CA SER A 334 5.92 -4.78 -18.52
C SER A 334 5.80 -6.30 -18.68
N GLY A 335 5.06 -6.79 -19.68
CA GLY A 335 4.96 -8.22 -20.00
C GLY A 335 3.77 -8.95 -19.38
N SER A 336 2.83 -8.25 -18.73
CA SER A 336 1.59 -8.88 -18.26
C SER A 336 0.74 -9.31 -19.46
N GLN A 337 0.13 -10.49 -19.39
CA GLN A 337 -0.80 -11.01 -20.41
C GLN A 337 -2.17 -10.31 -20.34
N LEU A 338 -2.16 -8.98 -20.52
CA LEU A 338 -3.36 -8.15 -20.56
C LEU A 338 -3.67 -7.76 -22.02
N PRO A 339 -4.94 -7.87 -22.46
CA PRO A 339 -5.35 -7.41 -23.78
C PRO A 339 -5.24 -5.87 -23.86
N PRO A 340 -5.15 -5.32 -25.07
CA PRO A 340 -5.33 -3.88 -25.27
C PRO A 340 -6.64 -3.40 -24.64
N ALA A 341 -6.58 -2.27 -23.96
CA ALA A 341 -7.75 -1.61 -23.41
C ALA A 341 -7.88 -0.20 -23.99
N SER A 342 -9.11 0.19 -24.31
CA SER A 342 -9.38 1.52 -24.83
C SER A 342 -9.59 2.54 -23.72
N TYR A 343 -9.22 3.79 -23.99
CA TYR A 343 -9.58 4.94 -23.17
C TYR A 343 -10.73 5.69 -23.84
N MET A 344 -11.94 5.52 -23.32
CA MET A 344 -13.18 5.90 -23.98
C MET A 344 -13.72 7.21 -23.40
N ALA A 345 -13.64 8.29 -24.19
CA ALA A 345 -14.35 9.52 -23.87
C ALA A 345 -15.86 9.26 -23.79
N PHE A 346 -16.46 9.54 -22.64
CA PHE A 346 -17.88 9.28 -22.40
C PHE A 346 -18.47 10.34 -21.47
N SER A 347 -19.72 10.72 -21.72
CA SER A 347 -20.42 11.75 -20.95
C SER A 347 -21.88 11.35 -20.78
N ARG A 348 -22.36 11.38 -19.54
CA ARG A 348 -23.77 11.16 -19.18
C ARG A 348 -24.71 12.04 -20.01
N SER A 349 -24.36 13.32 -20.17
CA SER A 349 -25.18 14.27 -20.94
C SER A 349 -25.24 13.89 -22.42
N VAL A 350 -24.11 13.45 -23.00
CA VAL A 350 -24.06 13.04 -24.41
C VAL A 350 -24.85 11.75 -24.62
N ALA A 351 -24.64 10.73 -23.78
CA ALA A 351 -25.33 9.46 -23.88
C ALA A 351 -26.85 9.61 -23.79
N TRP A 352 -27.32 10.40 -22.83
CA TRP A 352 -28.75 10.68 -22.70
C TRP A 352 -29.32 11.43 -23.92
N ARG A 353 -28.65 12.50 -24.38
CA ARG A 353 -29.10 13.29 -25.54
C ARG A 353 -29.08 12.49 -26.84
N ALA A 354 -28.11 11.59 -27.02
CA ALA A 354 -28.01 10.72 -28.18
C ALA A 354 -29.20 9.75 -28.29
N ARG A 355 -29.97 9.54 -27.22
CA ARG A 355 -31.18 8.72 -27.21
C ARG A 355 -32.48 9.52 -27.25
N LEU A 356 -32.40 10.85 -27.32
CA LEU A 356 -33.57 11.71 -27.30
C LEU A 356 -34.31 11.63 -28.64
N THR A 357 -35.46 10.97 -28.65
CA THR A 357 -36.33 10.83 -29.83
C THR A 357 -37.52 11.77 -29.83
N GLU A 358 -37.85 12.36 -28.67
CA GLU A 358 -38.96 13.28 -28.50
C GLU A 358 -38.61 14.35 -27.45
N VAL A 359 -39.27 15.50 -27.55
CA VAL A 359 -39.12 16.62 -26.62
C VAL A 359 -40.49 16.93 -26.03
N ASN A 360 -40.62 16.73 -24.73
CA ASN A 360 -41.84 16.89 -23.92
C ASN A 360 -41.49 17.41 -22.52
N GLU A 361 -42.49 17.64 -21.67
CA GLU A 361 -42.27 18.21 -20.34
C GLU A 361 -41.27 17.41 -19.48
N SER A 362 -41.34 16.07 -19.52
CA SER A 362 -40.48 15.20 -18.70
C SER A 362 -39.03 15.17 -19.20
N THR A 363 -38.80 15.17 -20.51
CA THR A 363 -37.46 15.21 -21.11
C THR A 363 -36.81 16.58 -20.98
N ILE A 364 -37.59 17.66 -21.09
CA ILE A 364 -37.13 19.05 -20.94
C ILE A 364 -36.67 19.35 -19.51
N ALA A 365 -37.33 18.78 -18.49
CA ALA A 365 -36.92 18.94 -17.10
C ALA A 365 -35.47 18.47 -16.86
N ARG A 366 -34.93 17.55 -17.68
CA ARG A 366 -33.52 17.11 -17.61
C ARG A 366 -32.54 18.09 -18.23
N PHE A 367 -33.02 19.00 -19.10
CA PHE A 367 -32.20 20.04 -19.69
C PHE A 367 -32.11 21.29 -18.82
N ILE A 368 -33.11 21.60 -17.98
CA ILE A 368 -33.20 22.86 -17.25
C ILE A 368 -33.73 22.59 -15.84
N GLY A 369 -32.95 22.92 -14.81
CA GLY A 369 -33.39 22.83 -13.41
C GLY A 369 -34.51 23.83 -13.08
N ASP A 370 -35.32 23.55 -12.06
CA ASP A 370 -36.53 24.36 -11.75
C ASP A 370 -36.22 25.83 -11.44
N ASP A 371 -35.08 26.10 -10.79
CA ASP A 371 -34.64 27.44 -10.43
C ASP A 371 -33.53 27.99 -11.35
N GLU A 372 -33.25 27.33 -12.47
CA GLU A 372 -32.14 27.69 -13.34
C GLU A 372 -32.50 28.86 -14.28
N GLU A 373 -31.67 29.91 -14.29
CA GLU A 373 -31.77 31.01 -15.25
C GLU A 373 -30.72 30.89 -16.36
N LEU A 374 -31.18 30.84 -17.62
CA LEU A 374 -30.33 30.58 -18.78
C LEU A 374 -30.59 31.56 -19.91
N THR A 375 -29.53 31.91 -20.64
CA THR A 375 -29.66 32.64 -21.90
C THR A 375 -29.98 31.69 -23.05
N VAL A 376 -30.58 32.20 -24.14
CA VAL A 376 -30.80 31.39 -25.35
C VAL A 376 -29.47 30.83 -25.87
N GLU A 377 -28.39 31.61 -25.84
CA GLU A 377 -27.06 31.13 -26.23
C GLU A 377 -26.60 29.92 -25.39
N ARG A 378 -26.85 29.92 -24.08
CA ARG A 378 -26.49 28.79 -23.22
C ARG A 378 -27.38 27.58 -23.48
N LEU A 379 -28.66 27.78 -23.81
CA LEU A 379 -29.57 26.72 -24.24
C LEU A 379 -29.09 26.09 -25.55
N GLU A 380 -28.74 26.90 -26.56
CA GLU A 380 -28.20 26.44 -27.85
C GLU A 380 -26.98 25.53 -27.66
N ARG A 381 -26.03 25.93 -26.80
CA ARG A 381 -24.86 25.09 -26.46
C ARG A 381 -25.27 23.78 -25.76
N ARG A 382 -26.30 23.81 -24.91
CA ARG A 382 -26.75 22.65 -24.13
C ARG A 382 -27.50 21.63 -25.00
N VAL A 383 -28.34 22.07 -25.94
CA VAL A 383 -29.08 21.18 -26.85
C VAL A 383 -28.32 20.85 -28.14
N GLY A 384 -27.34 21.67 -28.51
CA GLY A 384 -26.43 21.43 -29.64
C GLY A 384 -26.94 21.93 -30.99
N CYS A 385 -27.94 22.82 -31.02
CA CYS A 385 -28.45 23.46 -32.22
C CYS A 385 -28.85 24.91 -31.95
N ALA A 386 -28.99 25.69 -33.03
CA ALA A 386 -29.54 27.04 -32.96
C ALA A 386 -31.03 26.99 -32.61
N LEU A 387 -31.51 27.95 -31.81
CA LEU A 387 -32.88 27.98 -31.32
C LEU A 387 -33.62 29.20 -31.86
N VAL A 388 -34.83 28.98 -32.37
CA VAL A 388 -35.76 30.05 -32.71
C VAL A 388 -36.41 30.54 -31.42
N SER A 389 -36.12 31.79 -31.04
CA SER A 389 -36.63 32.41 -29.82
C SER A 389 -37.08 33.85 -30.07
N ASP A 390 -38.15 34.26 -29.39
CA ASP A 390 -38.64 35.64 -29.39
C ASP A 390 -37.84 36.51 -28.38
N HIS A 391 -36.88 35.91 -27.68
CA HIS A 391 -36.01 36.58 -26.71
C HIS A 391 -34.62 36.82 -27.29
N ALA A 392 -33.99 37.94 -26.89
CA ALA A 392 -32.62 38.24 -27.29
C ALA A 392 -31.63 37.19 -26.74
N ARG A 393 -30.60 36.85 -27.54
CA ARG A 393 -29.70 35.71 -27.26
C ARG A 393 -28.97 35.76 -25.92
N ASN A 394 -28.73 36.96 -25.39
CA ASN A 394 -27.98 37.23 -24.17
C ASN A 394 -28.86 37.54 -22.94
N VAL A 395 -30.19 37.55 -23.09
CA VAL A 395 -31.11 37.81 -21.97
C VAL A 395 -31.34 36.52 -21.19
N LYS A 396 -31.27 36.61 -19.86
CA LYS A 396 -31.60 35.50 -18.97
C LYS A 396 -33.10 35.23 -18.98
N LEU A 397 -33.46 33.97 -19.14
CA LEU A 397 -34.82 33.46 -19.10
C LEU A 397 -35.00 32.66 -17.81
N SER A 398 -36.17 32.77 -17.18
CA SER A 398 -36.59 31.84 -16.14
C SER A 398 -36.69 30.42 -16.71
N ALA A 399 -36.62 29.40 -15.84
CA ALA A 399 -36.74 28.02 -16.25
C ALA A 399 -37.98 27.77 -17.12
N GLU A 400 -39.15 28.27 -16.72
CA GLU A 400 -40.40 28.17 -17.50
C GLU A 400 -40.26 28.72 -18.93
N LYS A 401 -39.71 29.93 -19.08
CA LYS A 401 -39.51 30.56 -20.39
C LYS A 401 -38.50 29.79 -21.23
N ALA A 402 -37.41 29.34 -20.61
CA ALA A 402 -36.39 28.53 -21.27
C ALA A 402 -36.96 27.18 -21.76
N ARG A 403 -37.81 26.53 -20.96
CA ARG A 403 -38.50 25.28 -21.32
C ARG A 403 -39.44 25.49 -22.51
N ASN A 404 -40.21 26.58 -22.53
CA ASN A 404 -41.07 26.94 -23.66
C ASN A 404 -40.28 27.14 -24.97
N VAL A 405 -39.10 27.76 -24.89
CA VAL A 405 -38.19 27.88 -26.03
C VAL A 405 -37.76 26.50 -26.53
N LEU A 406 -37.44 25.54 -25.63
CA LEU A 406 -37.08 24.19 -26.05
C LEU A 406 -38.25 23.44 -26.71
N VAL A 407 -39.47 23.51 -26.17
CA VAL A 407 -40.67 22.89 -26.77
C VAL A 407 -40.89 23.43 -28.20
N LYS A 408 -40.79 24.75 -28.39
CA LYS A 408 -40.98 25.40 -29.70
C LYS A 408 -39.97 24.91 -30.75
N ASN A 409 -38.83 24.38 -30.31
CA ASN A 409 -37.74 23.90 -31.17
C ASN A 409 -37.56 22.37 -31.11
N ALA A 410 -38.61 21.63 -30.71
CA ALA A 410 -38.56 20.18 -30.53
C ALA A 410 -37.92 19.44 -31.72
N ASP A 411 -38.39 19.69 -32.95
CA ASP A 411 -37.89 19.01 -34.15
C ASP A 411 -36.39 19.27 -34.39
N ALA A 412 -35.94 20.52 -34.20
CA ALA A 412 -34.54 20.90 -34.36
C ALA A 412 -33.66 20.24 -33.30
N ILE A 413 -34.17 20.08 -32.08
CA ILE A 413 -33.47 19.41 -30.98
C ILE A 413 -33.36 17.90 -31.25
N VAL A 414 -34.46 17.26 -31.68
CA VAL A 414 -34.46 15.83 -32.05
C VAL A 414 -33.50 15.57 -33.20
N ALA A 415 -33.48 16.43 -34.24
CA ALA A 415 -32.53 16.33 -35.34
C ALA A 415 -31.07 16.46 -34.88
N ALA A 416 -30.77 17.43 -34.01
CA ALA A 416 -29.44 17.61 -33.44
C ALA A 416 -29.00 16.42 -32.56
N SER A 417 -29.94 15.84 -31.83
CA SER A 417 -29.74 14.61 -31.05
C SER A 417 -29.43 13.40 -31.95
N ALA A 418 -30.09 13.26 -33.09
CA ALA A 418 -29.77 12.21 -34.06
C ALA A 418 -28.36 12.38 -34.66
N GLU A 419 -27.95 13.60 -34.99
CA GLU A 419 -26.58 13.88 -35.45
C GLU A 419 -25.53 13.62 -34.35
N LEU A 420 -25.86 13.94 -33.10
CA LEU A 420 -25.03 13.60 -31.95
C LEU A 420 -24.89 12.08 -31.79
N ARG A 421 -25.98 11.33 -31.97
CA ARG A 421 -25.98 9.85 -31.92
C ARG A 421 -25.03 9.27 -32.96
N LEU A 422 -25.08 9.75 -34.21
CA LEU A 422 -24.17 9.29 -35.27
C LEU A 422 -22.70 9.47 -34.89
N ARG A 423 -22.32 10.65 -34.38
CA ARG A 423 -20.96 10.94 -33.92
C ARG A 423 -20.55 10.07 -32.73
N MET A 424 -21.46 9.88 -31.77
CA MET A 424 -21.23 9.01 -30.63
C MET A 424 -21.00 7.56 -31.07
N VAL A 425 -21.83 7.03 -31.96
CA VAL A 425 -21.69 5.66 -32.48
C VAL A 425 -20.38 5.49 -33.24
N GLN A 426 -19.97 6.46 -34.05
CA GLN A 426 -18.67 6.44 -34.72
C GLN A 426 -17.51 6.38 -33.72
N HIS A 427 -17.58 7.17 -32.64
CA HIS A 427 -16.62 7.13 -31.55
C HIS A 427 -16.59 5.78 -30.84
N LEU A 428 -17.77 5.23 -30.46
CA LEU A 428 -17.88 3.91 -29.83
C LEU A 428 -17.29 2.81 -30.73
N ARG A 429 -17.53 2.88 -32.06
CA ARG A 429 -16.92 1.97 -33.03
C ARG A 429 -15.40 2.08 -33.03
N SER A 430 -14.86 3.29 -33.00
CA SER A 430 -13.40 3.50 -32.96
C SER A 430 -12.74 2.96 -31.68
N CYS A 431 -13.49 2.91 -30.56
CA CYS A 431 -13.03 2.29 -29.31
C CYS A 431 -13.20 0.75 -29.30
N GLY A 432 -13.85 0.16 -30.30
CA GLY A 432 -14.08 -1.28 -30.40
C GLY A 432 -15.18 -1.83 -29.48
N VAL A 433 -15.98 -1.00 -28.81
CA VAL A 433 -17.04 -1.49 -27.89
C VAL A 433 -18.26 -2.07 -28.63
N LEU A 434 -18.34 -1.85 -29.94
CA LEU A 434 -19.38 -2.39 -30.82
C LEU A 434 -18.97 -3.71 -31.49
N GLU A 435 -17.77 -4.22 -31.22
CA GLU A 435 -17.33 -5.54 -31.72
C GLU A 435 -18.18 -6.65 -31.09
N PRO A 436 -18.50 -7.74 -31.80
CA PRO A 436 -19.33 -8.80 -31.23
C PRO A 436 -18.69 -9.47 -30.00
N GLY A 437 -19.51 -9.67 -28.96
CA GLY A 437 -19.13 -10.37 -27.73
C GLY A 437 -19.26 -9.53 -26.47
N HIS A 438 -18.45 -9.83 -25.45
CA HIS A 438 -18.65 -9.31 -24.10
C HIS A 438 -17.60 -8.26 -23.75
N HIS A 439 -18.06 -7.05 -23.41
CA HIS A 439 -17.22 -5.90 -23.13
C HIS A 439 -17.33 -5.46 -21.68
N LEU A 440 -16.19 -5.20 -21.05
CA LEU A 440 -16.13 -4.60 -19.72
C LEU A 440 -15.93 -3.09 -19.87
N VAL A 441 -16.84 -2.31 -19.29
CA VAL A 441 -16.71 -0.85 -19.21
C VAL A 441 -16.44 -0.47 -17.76
N VAL A 442 -15.31 0.20 -17.55
CA VAL A 442 -14.73 0.48 -16.24
C VAL A 442 -14.90 1.96 -15.92
N ASP A 443 -15.52 2.25 -14.78
CA ASP A 443 -15.88 3.61 -14.34
C ASP A 443 -15.76 3.73 -12.81
N LEU A 444 -15.49 4.93 -12.27
CA LEU A 444 -15.47 5.18 -10.82
C LEU A 444 -16.86 5.59 -10.27
N GLY A 445 -17.89 5.60 -11.12
CA GLY A 445 -19.27 5.91 -10.73
C GLY A 445 -19.94 4.90 -9.79
N TRP A 446 -21.13 5.27 -9.28
CA TRP A 446 -21.82 4.55 -8.19
C TRP A 446 -23.18 3.94 -8.55
N THR A 447 -23.92 4.54 -9.48
CA THR A 447 -25.32 4.16 -9.78
C THR A 447 -25.51 3.52 -11.16
N GLY A 448 -24.48 3.53 -12.00
CA GLY A 448 -24.48 2.91 -13.33
C GLY A 448 -25.44 3.50 -14.37
N SER A 449 -26.18 4.58 -14.06
CA SER A 449 -27.19 5.16 -14.95
C SER A 449 -26.65 5.51 -16.35
N SER A 450 -25.46 6.08 -16.41
CA SER A 450 -24.82 6.46 -17.68
C SER A 450 -24.34 5.23 -18.46
N LEU A 451 -23.86 4.20 -17.76
CA LEU A 451 -23.48 2.93 -18.39
C LEU A 451 -24.71 2.16 -18.90
N ALA A 452 -25.86 2.28 -18.25
CA ALA A 452 -27.12 1.72 -18.74
C ALA A 452 -27.56 2.36 -20.06
N ASP A 453 -27.43 3.70 -20.18
CA ASP A 453 -27.70 4.40 -21.44
C ASP A 453 -26.71 3.99 -22.54
N LEU A 454 -25.43 3.81 -22.20
CA LEU A 454 -24.42 3.27 -23.11
C LEU A 454 -24.79 1.86 -23.58
N ALA A 455 -25.13 0.96 -22.66
CA ALA A 455 -25.47 -0.43 -22.96
C ALA A 455 -26.67 -0.53 -23.91
N ASP A 456 -27.68 0.32 -23.71
CA ASP A 456 -28.83 0.38 -24.61
C ASP A 456 -28.40 0.80 -26.03
N ILE A 457 -27.59 1.86 -26.17
CA ILE A 457 -27.07 2.29 -27.48
C ILE A 457 -26.26 1.16 -28.13
N VAL A 458 -25.35 0.51 -27.39
CA VAL A 458 -24.54 -0.59 -27.92
C VAL A 458 -25.42 -1.75 -28.37
N ARG A 459 -26.42 -2.13 -27.57
CA ARG A 459 -27.36 -3.20 -27.90
C ARG A 459 -28.19 -2.88 -29.15
N GLU A 460 -28.69 -1.66 -29.26
CA GLU A 460 -29.45 -1.19 -30.42
C GLU A 460 -28.59 -1.20 -31.70
N GLU A 461 -27.37 -0.66 -31.64
CA GLU A 461 -26.46 -0.57 -32.81
C GLU A 461 -25.88 -1.92 -33.24
N THR A 462 -25.78 -2.88 -32.33
CA THR A 462 -25.22 -4.21 -32.62
C THR A 462 -26.28 -5.29 -32.79
N ASN A 463 -27.56 -4.93 -32.73
CA ASN A 463 -28.68 -5.88 -32.68
C ASN A 463 -28.48 -6.97 -31.60
N GLY A 464 -27.90 -6.58 -30.46
CA GLY A 464 -27.59 -7.47 -29.34
C GLY A 464 -26.35 -8.37 -29.53
N ALA A 465 -25.57 -8.20 -30.61
CA ALA A 465 -24.33 -8.95 -30.80
C ALA A 465 -23.24 -8.57 -29.78
N SER A 466 -23.32 -7.39 -29.17
CA SER A 466 -22.39 -6.93 -28.14
C SER A 466 -23.11 -6.70 -26.82
N VAL A 467 -22.51 -7.17 -25.73
CA VAL A 467 -22.99 -7.03 -24.36
C VAL A 467 -21.99 -6.19 -23.57
N VAL A 468 -22.50 -5.21 -22.83
CA VAL A 468 -21.71 -4.36 -21.94
C VAL A 468 -21.97 -4.75 -20.48
N GLU A 469 -20.91 -4.94 -19.72
CA GLU A 469 -20.93 -5.09 -18.27
C GLU A 469 -20.16 -3.93 -17.63
N GLY A 470 -20.80 -3.26 -16.66
CA GLY A 470 -20.17 -2.17 -15.91
C GLY A 470 -19.38 -2.69 -14.72
N ARG A 471 -18.11 -2.27 -14.62
CA ARG A 471 -17.23 -2.50 -13.47
C ARG A 471 -17.01 -1.16 -12.75
N LEU A 472 -17.63 -1.01 -11.60
CA LEU A 472 -17.70 0.23 -10.83
C LEU A 472 -16.87 0.15 -9.55
N THR A 473 -16.36 1.29 -9.07
CA THR A 473 -15.61 1.33 -7.80
C THR A 473 -16.46 0.93 -6.62
N GLY A 474 -17.70 1.39 -6.59
CA GLY A 474 -18.71 0.79 -5.73
C GLY A 474 -20.10 0.94 -6.33
N LEU A 475 -21.05 0.24 -5.74
CA LEU A 475 -22.45 0.30 -6.11
C LEU A 475 -23.27 0.84 -4.94
N TYR A 476 -24.00 1.94 -5.17
CA TYR A 476 -25.03 2.34 -4.22
C TYR A 476 -26.22 1.38 -4.28
N TRP A 477 -26.89 1.24 -3.14
CA TRP A 477 -28.07 0.40 -2.97
C TRP A 477 -29.25 0.83 -3.85
N ASP A 478 -29.29 2.07 -4.33
CA ASP A 478 -30.30 2.61 -5.24
C ASP A 478 -29.99 2.34 -6.73
N ALA A 479 -28.84 1.71 -7.04
CA ALA A 479 -28.49 1.31 -8.41
C ALA A 479 -29.41 0.21 -8.97
N SER A 480 -30.28 -0.40 -8.14
CA SER A 480 -31.16 -1.53 -8.51
C SER A 480 -32.02 -1.25 -9.75
N ALA A 481 -32.46 0.00 -9.96
CA ALA A 481 -33.27 0.37 -11.13
C ALA A 481 -32.53 0.18 -12.46
N ASN A 482 -31.19 0.27 -12.47
CA ASN A 482 -30.38 0.09 -13.67
C ASN A 482 -29.92 -1.35 -13.89
N ARG A 483 -30.00 -2.22 -12.87
CA ARG A 483 -29.57 -3.64 -12.97
C ARG A 483 -30.41 -4.46 -13.96
N THR A 484 -31.65 -4.04 -14.22
CA THR A 484 -32.51 -4.64 -15.25
C THR A 484 -32.05 -4.30 -16.68
N ARG A 485 -31.23 -3.24 -16.84
CA ARG A 485 -30.76 -2.73 -18.13
C ARG A 485 -29.31 -3.14 -18.43
N ILE A 486 -28.48 -3.34 -17.40
CA ILE A 486 -27.06 -3.67 -17.52
C ILE A 486 -26.59 -4.45 -16.29
N ALA A 487 -25.71 -5.43 -16.50
CA ALA A 487 -24.96 -6.07 -15.43
C ALA A 487 -23.97 -5.06 -14.83
N LEU A 488 -24.09 -4.79 -13.52
CA LEU A 488 -23.23 -3.87 -12.78
C LEU A 488 -22.58 -4.61 -11.62
N ASN A 489 -21.28 -4.40 -11.43
CA ASN A 489 -20.53 -4.97 -10.32
C ASN A 489 -19.67 -3.89 -9.66
N GLY A 490 -19.70 -3.84 -8.33
CA GLY A 490 -18.84 -2.99 -7.51
C GLY A 490 -17.69 -3.82 -6.94
N PHE A 491 -16.45 -3.34 -7.04
CA PHE A 491 -15.30 -4.11 -6.55
C PHE A 491 -14.80 -3.67 -5.17
N ALA A 492 -14.94 -2.39 -4.81
CA ALA A 492 -14.59 -1.92 -3.47
C ALA A 492 -15.82 -1.94 -2.55
N MET A 493 -16.97 -1.51 -3.07
CA MET A 493 -18.25 -1.53 -2.35
C MET A 493 -19.31 -2.32 -3.13
N ASP A 494 -20.01 -3.22 -2.46
CA ASP A 494 -21.11 -3.98 -3.05
C ASP A 494 -22.25 -4.14 -2.04
N GLU A 495 -23.48 -4.13 -2.53
CA GLU A 495 -24.72 -4.16 -1.73
C GLU A 495 -24.87 -5.44 -0.89
N PHE A 496 -24.09 -6.47 -1.21
CA PHE A 496 -24.07 -7.75 -0.51
C PHE A 496 -23.04 -7.82 0.63
N HIS A 497 -22.18 -6.81 0.78
CA HIS A 497 -21.27 -6.71 1.94
C HIS A 497 -22.00 -6.15 3.17
N SER A 498 -21.38 -6.31 4.34
CA SER A 498 -21.99 -5.81 5.57
C SER A 498 -22.19 -4.29 5.51
N VAL A 499 -23.27 -3.80 6.11
CA VAL A 499 -23.57 -2.36 6.18
C VAL A 499 -22.39 -1.59 6.81
N ASP A 500 -21.74 -2.18 7.81
CA ASP A 500 -20.56 -1.61 8.47
C ASP A 500 -19.36 -1.44 7.52
N ASP A 501 -19.07 -2.45 6.69
CA ASP A 501 -17.97 -2.38 5.72
C ASP A 501 -18.24 -1.30 4.66
N ASN A 502 -19.48 -1.26 4.17
CA ASN A 502 -19.91 -0.25 3.20
C ASN A 502 -19.88 1.16 3.80
N LEU A 503 -20.30 1.36 5.05
CA LEU A 503 -20.23 2.67 5.72
C LEU A 503 -18.79 3.14 5.96
N ARG A 504 -17.89 2.24 6.37
CA ARG A 504 -16.47 2.57 6.58
C ARG A 504 -15.80 2.97 5.27
N LEU A 505 -16.04 2.20 4.21
CA LEU A 505 -15.49 2.50 2.90
C LEU A 505 -16.10 3.78 2.31
N LEU A 506 -17.39 4.03 2.53
CA LEU A 506 -18.04 5.28 2.11
C LEU A 506 -17.43 6.48 2.82
N GLY A 507 -17.20 6.38 4.14
CA GLY A 507 -16.53 7.41 4.92
C GLY A 507 -15.13 7.72 4.40
N MET A 508 -14.35 6.68 4.08
CA MET A 508 -13.02 6.82 3.47
C MET A 508 -13.08 7.52 2.10
N LEU A 509 -14.03 7.13 1.25
CA LEU A 509 -14.21 7.73 -0.07
C LEU A 509 -14.72 9.16 -0.02
N LYS A 510 -15.60 9.48 0.93
CA LYS A 510 -16.02 10.87 1.19
C LYS A 510 -14.87 11.72 1.71
N MET A 511 -13.99 11.16 2.53
CA MET A 511 -12.76 11.83 2.93
C MET A 511 -11.86 12.09 1.72
N LEU A 512 -11.74 11.13 0.78
CA LEU A 512 -11.02 11.33 -0.47
C LEU A 512 -11.61 12.45 -1.34
N GLU A 513 -12.94 12.50 -1.51
CA GLU A 513 -13.62 13.57 -2.25
C GLU A 513 -13.39 14.96 -1.63
N VAL A 514 -13.13 15.05 -0.32
CA VAL A 514 -12.84 16.32 0.37
C VAL A 514 -11.36 16.70 0.26
N LEU A 515 -10.48 15.72 0.11
CA LEU A 515 -9.03 15.93 0.03
C LEU A 515 -8.51 16.18 -1.40
N MET A 516 -9.28 15.79 -2.42
CA MET A 516 -9.05 16.14 -3.84
C MET A 516 -9.79 17.43 -4.21
#